data_AF-A0A0T6BHG7-F1
#
_entry.id   AF-A0A0T6BHG7-F1
#
_cell.length_a   1.000
_cell.length_b   1.000
_cell.length_c   1.000
_cell.angle_alpha   90.00
_cell.angle_beta   90.00
_cell.angle_gamma   90.00
#
_symmetry.space_group_name_H-M   'P 1'
#
loop_
_entity.id
_entity.type
_entity.pdbx_description
1 polymer ?
#
loop_
_entity_poly.entity_id
_entity_poly.type
_entity_poly.pdbx_seq_one_letter_code
_entity_poly.pdbx_strand_id
1 'polypeptide(L)'
;MQETLYLVKELRPAAKWGYYAYPYCFNMAQNNMESDCSQQVVQENDRIKWLFTTSTAYYPSLYFSQSVLTSEKMIIQMIQGRLKESQRIISTLNKVPTKPKVLPYIWLKYRDTNEYMTKEDLSTIIMVLKSMKADGVIIWGSSKDVNSKKSCQLLHDYVENVLGPILLGY
;
A
#
# COMPACT_ATOMS: atom_id res chain seq x y z
N MET A 1 -3.33 -6.79 19.54
CA MET A 1 -2.82 -6.95 18.16
C MET A 1 -2.02 -8.23 17.98
N GLN A 2 -1.02 -8.51 18.84
CA GLN A 2 -0.16 -9.69 18.71
C GLN A 2 -0.91 -11.02 18.87
N GLU A 3 -1.68 -11.19 19.95
CA GLU A 3 -2.46 -12.41 20.20
C GLU A 3 -3.42 -12.75 19.06
N THR A 4 -4.04 -11.74 18.46
CA THR A 4 -4.88 -11.93 17.27
C THR A 4 -4.08 -12.51 16.10
N LEU A 5 -2.85 -12.04 15.85
CA LEU A 5 -1.99 -12.61 14.80
C LEU A 5 -1.57 -14.04 15.10
N TYR A 6 -1.28 -14.37 16.35
CA TYR A 6 -0.99 -15.76 16.73
C TYR A 6 -2.20 -16.65 16.46
N LEU A 7 -3.37 -16.27 16.95
CA LEU A 7 -4.59 -17.04 16.77
C LEU A 7 -4.94 -17.25 15.29
N VAL A 8 -4.94 -16.21 14.45
CA VAL A 8 -5.31 -16.37 13.03
C VAL A 8 -4.28 -17.19 12.25
N LYS A 9 -3.00 -17.16 12.63
CA LYS A 9 -1.96 -18.02 12.03
C LYS A 9 -2.14 -19.48 12.43
N GLU A 10 -2.52 -19.75 13.67
CA GLU A 10 -2.83 -21.10 14.13
C GLU A 10 -4.06 -21.65 13.41
N LEU A 11 -5.13 -20.85 13.33
CA LEU A 11 -6.38 -21.25 12.68
C LEU A 11 -6.25 -21.38 11.15
N ARG A 12 -5.37 -20.59 10.51
CA ARG A 12 -5.20 -20.53 9.04
C ARG A 12 -3.71 -20.38 8.67
N PRO A 13 -2.90 -21.45 8.82
CA PRO A 13 -1.44 -21.38 8.68
C PRO A 13 -0.94 -21.13 7.25
N ALA A 14 -1.74 -21.45 6.24
CA ALA A 14 -1.38 -21.21 4.84
C ALA A 14 -1.63 -19.76 4.38
N ALA A 15 -2.44 -18.99 5.12
CA ALA A 15 -2.78 -17.62 4.77
C ALA A 15 -1.64 -16.64 5.09
N LYS A 16 -1.63 -15.51 4.39
CA LYS A 16 -0.72 -14.39 4.67
C LYS A 16 -1.43 -13.38 5.55
N TRP A 17 -0.97 -13.28 6.78
CA TRP A 17 -1.51 -12.44 7.84
C TRP A 17 -0.62 -11.23 8.13
N GLY A 18 -1.26 -10.10 8.37
CA GLY A 18 -0.68 -8.82 8.74
C GLY A 18 -1.79 -7.78 8.88
N TYR A 19 -1.51 -6.65 9.50
CA TYR A 19 -2.49 -5.56 9.63
C TYR A 19 -2.41 -4.62 8.42
N TYR A 20 -3.58 -4.18 7.96
CA TYR A 20 -3.70 -3.09 6.99
C TYR A 20 -2.94 -1.84 7.46
N ALA A 21 -2.36 -1.13 6.49
CA ALA A 21 -1.58 0.09 6.61
C ALA A 21 -0.20 -0.02 7.28
N TYR A 22 0.17 -1.16 7.87
CA TYR A 22 1.49 -1.35 8.47
C TYR A 22 2.53 -1.88 7.47
N PRO A 23 3.79 -1.40 7.53
CA PRO A 23 4.28 -0.32 8.39
C PRO A 23 3.83 1.07 7.93
N TYR A 24 3.67 1.98 8.89
CA TYR A 24 3.45 3.40 8.58
C TYR A 24 4.77 4.11 8.25
N CYS A 25 4.64 5.22 7.52
CA CYS A 25 5.75 6.07 7.09
C CYS A 25 5.47 7.57 7.29
N PHE A 26 4.23 8.00 7.00
CA PHE A 26 3.78 9.40 7.07
C PHE A 26 4.64 10.38 6.25
N ASN A 27 5.27 9.90 5.18
CA ASN A 27 5.95 10.71 4.17
C ASN A 27 4.95 11.32 3.18
N MET A 28 5.37 12.38 2.49
CA MET A 28 4.56 13.12 1.52
C MET A 28 3.14 13.44 2.03
N ALA A 29 3.07 13.90 3.28
CA ALA A 29 1.85 14.37 3.93
C ALA A 29 1.82 15.91 3.93
N GLN A 30 0.63 16.49 4.16
CA GLN A 30 0.43 17.95 4.14
C GLN A 30 1.39 18.73 5.07
N ASN A 31 1.82 18.11 6.17
CA ASN A 31 2.77 18.66 7.14
C ASN A 31 4.19 18.05 7.05
N ASN A 32 4.44 17.16 6.09
CA ASN A 32 5.72 16.47 5.92
C ASN A 32 5.91 16.07 4.45
N MET A 33 6.51 16.94 3.66
CA MET A 33 6.80 16.72 2.24
C MET A 33 8.14 16.00 2.00
N GLU A 34 8.70 15.38 3.03
CA GLU A 34 9.89 14.53 2.88
C GLU A 34 9.55 13.21 2.20
N SER A 35 10.48 12.72 1.37
CA SER A 35 10.31 11.49 0.61
C SER A 35 10.47 10.22 1.45
N ASP A 36 11.41 10.21 2.39
CA ASP A 36 11.63 9.09 3.31
C ASP A 36 10.79 9.26 4.58
N CYS A 37 10.57 8.17 5.31
CA CYS A 37 9.87 8.24 6.59
C CYS A 37 10.69 9.02 7.62
N SER A 38 10.04 9.75 8.52
CA SER A 38 10.76 10.51 9.55
C SER A 38 11.50 9.55 10.50
N GLN A 39 12.62 10.02 11.07
CA GLN A 39 13.41 9.23 12.02
C GLN A 39 12.60 8.76 13.23
N GLN A 40 11.64 9.59 13.67
CA GLN A 40 10.73 9.22 14.74
C GLN A 40 9.89 7.98 14.35
N VAL A 41 9.29 7.97 13.16
CA VAL A 41 8.45 6.87 12.68
C VAL A 41 9.28 5.59 12.50
N VAL A 42 10.50 5.71 11.99
CA VAL A 42 11.44 4.59 11.89
C VAL A 42 11.73 3.98 13.27
N GLN A 43 12.00 4.80 14.29
CA GLN A 43 12.24 4.34 15.66
C GLN A 43 10.98 3.73 16.29
N GLU A 44 9.80 4.29 16.03
CA GLU A 44 8.52 3.74 16.49
C GLU A 44 8.25 2.37 15.87
N ASN A 45 8.48 2.21 14.57
CA ASN A 45 8.41 0.92 13.88
C ASN A 45 9.40 -0.09 14.47
N ASP A 46 10.61 0.33 14.85
CA ASP A 46 11.59 -0.54 15.51
C ASP A 46 11.11 -1.02 16.90
N ARG A 47 10.43 -0.16 17.67
CA ARG A 47 9.86 -0.53 18.98
C ARG A 47 8.71 -1.53 18.87
N ILE A 48 7.98 -1.53 17.76
CA ILE A 48 6.89 -2.49 17.50
C ILE A 48 7.29 -3.66 16.62
N LYS A 49 8.60 -3.99 16.56
CA LYS A 49 9.12 -5.13 15.77
C LYS A 49 8.45 -6.47 16.05
N TRP A 50 7.84 -6.65 17.22
CA TRP A 50 7.01 -7.82 17.55
C TRP A 50 5.84 -8.00 16.56
N LEU A 51 5.24 -6.91 16.06
CA LEU A 51 4.13 -6.92 15.11
C LEU A 51 4.61 -7.50 13.77
N PHE A 52 5.74 -7.00 13.30
CA PHE A 52 6.34 -7.37 12.03
C PHE A 52 6.89 -8.79 12.05
N THR A 53 7.54 -9.19 13.15
CA THR A 53 8.04 -10.56 13.35
C THR A 53 6.91 -11.59 13.38
N THR A 54 5.75 -11.22 13.93
CA THR A 54 4.58 -12.12 14.01
C THR A 54 3.85 -12.21 12.67
N SER A 55 3.86 -11.13 11.89
CA SER A 55 3.22 -11.04 10.57
C SER A 55 3.95 -11.89 9.52
N THR A 56 3.22 -12.26 8.46
CA THR A 56 3.73 -13.02 7.30
C THR A 56 3.63 -12.24 5.99
N ALA A 57 3.01 -11.07 6.03
CA ALA A 57 3.01 -10.07 4.97
C ALA A 57 2.75 -8.67 5.56
N TYR A 58 3.19 -7.63 4.86
CA TYR A 58 3.00 -6.22 5.17
C TYR A 58 2.11 -5.57 4.13
N TYR A 59 1.27 -4.64 4.58
CA TYR A 59 0.18 -4.06 3.79
C TYR A 59 0.16 -2.54 3.89
N PRO A 60 1.27 -1.83 3.55
CA PRO A 60 1.30 -0.38 3.63
C PRO A 60 0.24 0.22 2.72
N SER A 61 -0.46 1.25 3.19
CA SER A 61 -1.41 1.99 2.34
C SER A 61 -0.64 2.95 1.44
N LEU A 62 -1.00 3.01 0.17
CA LEU A 62 -0.50 3.99 -0.80
C LEU A 62 -1.60 4.98 -1.22
N TYR A 63 -2.64 5.13 -0.40
CA TYR A 63 -3.70 6.09 -0.71
C TYR A 63 -3.13 7.50 -0.55
N PHE A 64 -3.49 8.38 -1.47
CA PHE A 64 -3.08 9.77 -1.43
C PHE A 64 -4.21 10.72 -1.84
N SER A 65 -4.03 11.98 -1.46
CA SER A 65 -4.94 13.07 -1.76
C SER A 65 -4.45 13.82 -2.98
N GLN A 66 -5.33 14.09 -3.95
CA GLN A 66 -5.00 14.81 -5.18
C GLN A 66 -4.57 16.25 -4.89
N SER A 67 -5.17 16.88 -3.86
CA SER A 67 -4.80 18.23 -3.43
C SER A 67 -3.42 18.32 -2.77
N VAL A 68 -2.84 17.19 -2.35
CA VAL A 68 -1.55 17.13 -1.65
C VAL A 68 -0.44 16.69 -2.60
N LEU A 69 -0.65 15.63 -3.38
CA LEU A 69 0.32 15.14 -4.36
C LEU A 69 -0.11 15.58 -5.76
N THR A 70 0.44 16.71 -6.19
CA THR A 70 0.04 17.39 -7.42
C THR A 70 0.96 17.09 -8.61
N SER A 71 1.95 16.22 -8.44
CA SER A 71 2.87 15.82 -9.50
C SER A 71 3.30 14.37 -9.40
N GLU A 72 3.64 13.78 -10.55
CA GLU A 72 4.16 12.42 -10.67
C GLU A 72 5.35 12.17 -9.72
N LYS A 73 6.29 13.12 -9.66
CA LYS A 73 7.47 13.04 -8.77
C LYS A 73 7.06 12.82 -7.31
N MET A 74 6.01 13.51 -6.85
CA MET A 74 5.56 13.40 -5.45
C MET A 74 4.93 12.04 -5.17
N ILE A 75 4.17 11.49 -6.13
CA ILE A 75 3.60 10.14 -6.06
C ILE A 75 4.74 9.11 -5.97
N ILE A 76 5.75 9.23 -6.84
CA ILE A 76 6.94 8.36 -6.82
C ILE A 76 7.63 8.41 -5.45
N GLN A 77 7.90 9.61 -4.93
CA GLN A 77 8.55 9.80 -3.62
C GLN A 77 7.75 9.17 -2.48
N MET A 78 6.42 9.34 -2.48
CA MET A 78 5.55 8.75 -1.46
C MET A 78 5.66 7.23 -1.45
N ILE A 79 5.51 6.60 -2.62
CA ILE A 79 5.54 5.14 -2.76
C ILE A 79 6.91 4.60 -2.38
N GLN A 80 7.98 5.27 -2.84
CA GLN A 80 9.35 4.88 -2.54
C GLN A 80 9.64 4.87 -1.05
N GLY A 81 9.30 5.93 -0.31
CA GLY A 81 9.52 5.96 1.14
C GLY A 81 8.78 4.84 1.87
N ARG A 82 7.50 4.61 1.53
CA ARG A 82 6.67 3.57 2.17
C ARG A 82 7.18 2.15 1.89
N LEU A 83 7.64 1.89 0.66
CA LEU A 83 8.23 0.60 0.30
C LEU A 83 9.62 0.40 0.90
N LYS A 84 10.47 1.43 0.89
CA LYS A 84 11.79 1.38 1.54
C LYS A 84 11.66 1.03 3.01
N GLU A 85 10.68 1.58 3.73
CA GLU A 85 10.49 1.25 5.15
C GLU A 85 10.06 -0.21 5.36
N SER A 86 9.17 -0.72 4.50
CA SER A 86 8.80 -2.14 4.51
C SER A 86 10.02 -3.04 4.29
N GLN A 87 10.87 -2.68 3.31
CA GLN A 87 12.11 -3.41 3.00
C GLN A 87 13.14 -3.30 4.12
N ARG A 88 13.28 -2.12 4.75
CA ARG A 88 14.14 -1.90 5.91
C ARG A 88 13.74 -2.80 7.07
N ILE A 89 12.45 -2.85 7.41
CA ILE A 89 11.97 -3.72 8.50
C ILE A 89 12.31 -5.18 8.19
N ILE A 90 12.06 -5.66 6.96
CA ILE A 90 12.42 -7.01 6.52
C ILE A 90 13.93 -7.28 6.71
N SER A 91 14.79 -6.32 6.37
CA SER A 91 16.25 -6.50 6.51
C SER A 91 16.68 -6.62 7.98
N THR A 92 15.94 -6.03 8.91
CA THR A 92 16.21 -6.19 10.35
C THR A 92 15.71 -7.53 10.93
N LEU A 93 14.84 -8.24 10.23
CA LEU A 93 14.31 -9.53 10.68
C LEU A 93 15.32 -10.65 10.39
N ASN A 94 16.43 -10.66 11.14
CA ASN A 94 17.36 -11.77 11.12
C ASN A 94 16.67 -13.05 11.62
N LYS A 95 16.87 -14.18 10.93
CA LYS A 95 16.47 -15.54 11.33
C LYS A 95 14.97 -15.91 11.21
N VAL A 96 14.16 -15.22 10.39
CA VAL A 96 12.81 -15.72 10.04
C VAL A 96 12.89 -16.75 8.91
N PRO A 97 12.23 -17.92 9.03
CA PRO A 97 12.26 -18.98 8.00
C PRO A 97 11.78 -18.53 6.62
N THR A 98 10.90 -17.53 6.57
CA THR A 98 10.36 -16.98 5.33
C THR A 98 10.21 -15.48 5.50
N LYS A 99 10.76 -14.71 4.55
CA LYS A 99 10.62 -13.26 4.55
C LYS A 99 9.15 -12.87 4.30
N PRO A 100 8.59 -11.93 5.07
CA PRO A 100 7.24 -11.41 4.81
C PRO A 100 7.13 -10.82 3.42
N LYS A 101 5.95 -10.99 2.79
CA LYS A 101 5.61 -10.37 1.50
C LYS A 101 5.22 -8.91 1.69
N VAL A 102 5.54 -8.04 0.73
CA VAL A 102 5.07 -6.64 0.73
C VAL A 102 3.99 -6.49 -0.34
N LEU A 103 2.74 -6.30 0.11
CA LEU A 103 1.54 -6.19 -0.73
C LEU A 103 0.83 -4.86 -0.44
N PRO A 104 1.29 -3.74 -1.02
CA PRO A 104 0.71 -2.43 -0.74
C PRO A 104 -0.74 -2.35 -1.18
N TYR A 105 -1.52 -1.57 -0.43
CA TYR A 105 -2.90 -1.27 -0.75
C TYR A 105 -2.97 -0.01 -1.61
N ILE A 106 -3.66 -0.10 -2.75
CA ILE A 106 -4.07 1.05 -3.55
C ILE A 106 -5.59 1.16 -3.56
N TRP A 107 -6.09 2.38 -3.64
CA TRP A 107 -7.50 2.66 -3.94
C TRP A 107 -7.53 3.28 -5.32
N LEU A 108 -8.51 2.92 -6.14
CA LEU A 108 -8.65 3.47 -7.49
C LEU A 108 -9.10 4.93 -7.50
N LYS A 109 -9.44 5.50 -6.35
CA LYS A 109 -9.86 6.90 -6.17
C LYS A 109 -8.87 7.67 -5.31
N TYR A 110 -8.80 8.98 -5.51
CA TYR A 110 -8.08 9.86 -4.59
C TYR A 110 -8.81 9.93 -3.25
N ARG A 111 -8.07 10.12 -2.15
CA ARG A 111 -8.62 10.08 -0.78
C ARG A 111 -9.58 11.23 -0.47
N ASP A 112 -9.31 12.39 -1.05
CA ASP A 112 -9.99 13.67 -0.81
C ASP A 112 -11.02 14.00 -1.90
N THR A 113 -11.13 13.18 -2.94
CA THR A 113 -12.13 13.33 -3.99
C THR A 113 -12.94 12.04 -4.13
N ASN A 114 -14.04 12.09 -4.89
CA ASN A 114 -14.78 10.88 -5.27
C ASN A 114 -14.39 10.39 -6.68
N GLU A 115 -13.31 10.93 -7.24
CA GLU A 115 -12.86 10.71 -8.60
C GLU A 115 -11.87 9.55 -8.68
N TYR A 116 -11.94 8.79 -9.77
CA TYR A 116 -10.94 7.79 -10.08
C TYR A 116 -9.62 8.45 -10.46
N MET A 117 -8.49 7.81 -10.11
CA MET A 117 -7.17 8.27 -10.49
C MET A 117 -7.03 8.36 -12.01
N THR A 118 -6.28 9.34 -12.49
CA THR A 118 -5.93 9.43 -13.90
C THR A 118 -5.16 8.18 -14.36
N LYS A 119 -5.13 7.96 -15.68
CA LYS A 119 -4.34 6.86 -16.26
C LYS A 119 -2.87 7.02 -15.93
N GLU A 120 -2.37 8.25 -15.95
CA GLU A 120 -1.00 8.63 -15.66
C GLU A 120 -0.64 8.28 -14.22
N ASP A 121 -1.42 8.73 -13.24
CA ASP A 121 -1.15 8.48 -11.83
C ASP A 121 -1.18 6.99 -11.49
N LEU A 122 -2.18 6.25 -12.00
CA LEU A 122 -2.25 4.81 -11.80
C LEU A 122 -1.07 4.09 -12.47
N SER A 123 -0.66 4.51 -13.68
CA SER A 123 0.50 3.95 -14.38
C SER A 123 1.79 4.19 -13.59
N THR A 124 1.99 5.39 -13.05
CA THR A 124 3.12 5.72 -12.19
C THR A 124 3.14 4.81 -10.96
N ILE A 125 2.01 4.60 -10.29
CA ILE A 125 1.94 3.69 -9.13
C ILE A 125 2.42 2.29 -9.51
N ILE A 126 1.83 1.69 -10.55
CA ILE A 126 2.15 0.32 -10.98
C ILE A 126 3.62 0.21 -11.41
N MET A 127 4.14 1.20 -12.14
CA MET A 127 5.55 1.24 -12.56
C MET A 127 6.51 1.30 -11.36
N VAL A 128 6.22 2.15 -10.37
CA VAL A 128 7.05 2.25 -9.17
C VAL A 128 7.01 0.95 -8.36
N LEU A 129 5.84 0.35 -8.16
CA LEU A 129 5.72 -0.94 -7.48
C LEU A 129 6.56 -2.03 -8.17
N LYS A 130 6.51 -2.11 -9.51
CA LYS A 130 7.30 -3.07 -10.30
C LYS A 130 8.80 -2.80 -10.16
N SER A 131 9.24 -1.55 -10.33
CA SER A 131 10.66 -1.17 -10.23
C SER A 131 11.25 -1.45 -8.84
N MET A 132 10.45 -1.27 -7.79
CA MET A 132 10.83 -1.55 -6.41
C MET A 132 10.66 -3.01 -6.00
N LYS A 133 10.23 -3.88 -6.92
CA LYS A 133 10.03 -5.31 -6.71
C LYS A 133 9.07 -5.60 -5.54
N ALA A 134 7.98 -4.84 -5.45
CA ALA A 134 6.88 -5.21 -4.57
C ALA A 134 6.37 -6.61 -4.96
N ASP A 135 5.95 -7.41 -3.98
CA ASP A 135 5.50 -8.80 -4.24
C ASP A 135 4.12 -8.86 -4.93
N GLY A 136 3.46 -7.72 -5.08
CA GLY A 136 2.14 -7.57 -5.68
C GLY A 136 1.48 -6.26 -5.23
N VAL A 137 0.19 -6.12 -5.52
CA VAL A 137 -0.63 -4.98 -5.11
C VAL A 137 -2.02 -5.47 -4.75
N ILE A 138 -2.64 -4.85 -3.74
CA ILE A 138 -4.04 -5.09 -3.39
C ILE A 138 -4.84 -3.87 -3.82
N ILE A 139 -5.79 -4.09 -4.73
CA ILE A 139 -6.74 -3.06 -5.17
C ILE A 139 -7.96 -3.13 -4.26
N TRP A 140 -8.18 -2.07 -3.50
CA TRP A 140 -9.29 -1.95 -2.57
C TRP A 140 -10.36 -1.01 -3.12
N GLY A 141 -11.60 -1.19 -2.68
CA GLY A 141 -12.72 -0.29 -2.97
C GLY A 141 -13.70 -0.26 -1.81
N SER A 142 -14.37 0.87 -1.62
CA SER A 142 -15.43 1.00 -0.62
C SER A 142 -16.71 0.34 -1.13
N SER A 143 -17.51 -0.25 -0.24
CA SER A 143 -18.88 -0.67 -0.60
C SER A 143 -19.72 0.50 -1.13
N LYS A 144 -19.40 1.74 -0.73
CA LYS A 144 -20.03 2.97 -1.25
C LYS A 144 -19.69 3.25 -2.72
N ASP A 145 -18.58 2.72 -3.23
CA ASP A 145 -18.17 2.89 -4.63
C ASP A 145 -18.97 1.99 -5.58
N VAL A 146 -19.73 1.03 -5.06
CA VAL A 146 -20.48 0.02 -5.83
C VAL A 146 -21.90 -0.20 -5.28
N ASN A 147 -22.46 0.81 -4.59
CA ASN A 147 -23.79 0.72 -3.98
C ASN A 147 -24.94 1.15 -4.91
N SER A 148 -24.67 1.44 -6.18
CA SER A 148 -25.66 1.81 -7.18
C SER A 148 -25.26 1.32 -8.56
N LYS A 149 -26.24 1.09 -9.45
CA LYS A 149 -25.99 0.71 -10.85
C LYS A 149 -25.05 1.70 -11.55
N LYS A 150 -25.22 3.00 -11.28
CA LYS A 150 -24.37 4.05 -11.86
C LYS A 150 -22.92 3.92 -11.38
N SER A 151 -22.70 3.74 -10.08
CA SER A 151 -21.35 3.59 -9.54
C SER A 151 -20.66 2.32 -10.04
N CYS A 152 -21.41 1.21 -10.16
CA CYS A 152 -20.90 -0.03 -10.76
C CYS A 152 -20.52 0.16 -12.24
N GLN A 153 -21.32 0.88 -13.02
CA GLN A 153 -21.00 1.17 -14.42
C GLN A 153 -19.73 2.02 -14.53
N LEU A 154 -19.57 3.04 -13.68
CA LEU A 154 -18.35 3.86 -13.66
C LEU A 154 -17.11 3.03 -13.32
N LEU A 155 -17.20 2.11 -12.35
CA LEU A 155 -16.11 1.20 -12.04
C LEU A 155 -15.81 0.27 -13.23
N HIS A 156 -16.84 -0.31 -13.84
CA HIS A 156 -16.68 -1.16 -15.03
C HIS A 156 -15.94 -0.42 -16.15
N ASP A 157 -16.39 0.79 -16.49
CA ASP A 157 -15.77 1.59 -17.54
C ASP A 157 -14.33 1.97 -17.20
N TYR A 158 -14.04 2.26 -15.93
CA TYR A 158 -12.67 2.51 -15.48
C TYR A 158 -11.79 1.25 -15.56
N VAL A 159 -12.34 0.07 -15.24
CA VAL A 159 -11.63 -1.20 -15.36
C VAL A 159 -11.30 -1.51 -16.82
N GLU A 160 -12.28 -1.41 -17.71
CA GLU A 160 -12.10 -1.72 -19.13
C GLU A 160 -11.15 -0.75 -19.84
N ASN A 161 -11.24 0.55 -19.53
CA ASN A 161 -10.52 1.58 -20.29
C ASN A 161 -9.22 2.06 -19.65
N VAL A 162 -9.02 1.83 -18.35
CA VAL A 162 -7.85 2.35 -17.61
C VAL A 162 -7.10 1.24 -16.88
N LEU A 163 -7.70 0.62 -15.86
CA LEU A 163 -6.99 -0.33 -14.99
C LEU A 163 -6.56 -1.60 -15.74
N GLY A 164 -7.48 -2.24 -16.48
CA GLY A 164 -7.22 -3.47 -17.21
C GLY A 164 -6.09 -3.32 -18.23
N PRO A 165 -6.15 -2.32 -19.14
CA PRO A 165 -5.06 -2.04 -20.08
C PRO A 165 -3.72 -1.76 -19.41
N ILE A 166 -3.69 -1.04 -18.29
CA ILE A 166 -2.46 -0.83 -17.50
C ILE A 166 -1.91 -2.18 -17.00
N LEU A 167 -2.74 -3.01 -16.38
CA LEU A 167 -2.28 -4.28 -15.80
C LEU A 167 -1.83 -5.31 -16.84
N LEU A 168 -2.38 -5.28 -18.06
CA LEU A 168 -2.01 -6.18 -19.17
C LEU A 168 -0.84 -5.66 -20.02
N GLY A 169 -0.67 -4.34 -20.09
CA GLY A 169 0.37 -3.67 -20.89
C GLY A 169 1.74 -3.62 -20.22
N TYR A 170 1.85 -4.10 -18.98
CA TYR A 170 3.07 -4.22 -18.19
C TYR A 170 3.38 -5.67 -17.84
#